data_AF-A0AAV2YHU3-F1
#
_entry.id   AF-A0AAV2YHU3-F1
#
_cell.length_a   1.000
_cell.length_b   1.000
_cell.length_c   1.000
_cell.angle_alpha   90.00
_cell.angle_beta   90.00
_cell.angle_gamma   90.00
#
_symmetry.space_group_name_H-M   'P 1'
#
loop_
_entity.id
_entity.type
_entity.pdbx_description
1 polymer ?
#
loop_
_entity_poly.entity_id
_entity_poly.type
_entity_poly.pdbx_seq_one_letter_code
_entity_poly.pdbx_strand_id
1 'polypeptide(L)'
;MHQNPEFSRERRRYRGVAIAYVDSVVRLFIDQNKIVVAKGSDAVNWLQVFKLGGQTDAYRVFSLVDPDNYVDVSLGTWVENYAYLNINIVVDAYFRDPSVTGLMGNWNDDPSDDIRNNTELALRHGFPLDDSLLTCTECSKYLGPAGDDEPDFLKETQDNPLTKQGMTAVPVKSIPTLTFTPKLQSVPYNPPPPPAPKPAAATLVAQRNLEENLDPLLFAGAAMEFCDKVINDVPYCAHYVPNRAFFVYDVCIKDAVTLTDFKVVENTKIAYLRECRRALDSLLGDPTISDEDRAIYELHRTELGFGDTGWCPSDCPNKGDCLAAGCKCHDGFTGYICDLDYPVTGD
;
A
#
# COMPACT_ATOMS: atom_id res chain seq x y z
N MET A 1 30.72 -30.78 18.89
CA MET A 1 29.45 -30.43 19.55
C MET A 1 29.08 -29.03 19.10
N HIS A 2 28.23 -28.94 18.08
CA HIS A 2 27.76 -27.67 17.54
C HIS A 2 26.75 -27.05 18.51
N GLN A 3 27.04 -25.84 18.99
CA GLN A 3 26.08 -25.02 19.72
C GLN A 3 25.05 -24.50 18.71
N ASN A 4 23.80 -24.88 18.97
CA ASN A 4 22.61 -24.43 18.26
C ASN A 4 22.38 -22.95 18.61
N PRO A 5 22.32 -22.02 17.64
CA PRO A 5 21.94 -20.65 17.94
C PRO A 5 20.43 -20.64 18.17
N GLU A 6 20.03 -20.66 19.45
CA GLU A 6 18.71 -20.17 19.83
C GLU A 6 18.59 -18.74 19.32
N PHE A 7 17.88 -18.59 18.20
CA PHE A 7 17.36 -17.33 17.72
C PHE A 7 16.67 -16.63 18.90
N SER A 8 17.27 -15.53 19.38
CA SER A 8 16.63 -14.63 20.33
C SER A 8 15.29 -14.20 19.72
N ARG A 9 14.20 -14.74 20.25
CA ARG A 9 12.82 -14.37 19.87
C ARG A 9 12.54 -12.95 20.36
N GLU A 10 13.08 -11.96 19.64
CA GLU A 10 12.47 -10.64 19.60
C GLU A 10 11.01 -10.83 19.20
N ARG A 11 10.10 -10.19 19.95
CA ARG A 11 8.67 -10.22 19.68
C ARG A 11 8.41 -9.49 18.36
N ARG A 12 8.53 -10.17 17.22
CA ARG A 12 8.14 -9.61 15.92
C ARG A 12 6.64 -9.33 15.96
N ARG A 13 6.26 -8.06 16.00
CA ARG A 13 4.89 -7.63 15.74
C ARG A 13 4.71 -7.67 14.24
N TYR A 14 3.96 -8.65 13.74
CA TYR A 14 3.67 -8.75 12.32
C TYR A 14 2.60 -7.73 11.95
N ARG A 15 2.90 -6.92 10.93
CA ARG A 15 1.92 -6.06 10.25
C ARG A 15 1.65 -6.70 8.92
N GLY A 16 0.38 -6.97 8.64
CA GLY A 16 0.02 -7.72 7.47
C GLY A 16 -1.43 -7.55 7.09
N VAL A 17 -1.73 -8.02 5.89
CA VAL A 17 -3.06 -8.20 5.36
C VAL A 17 -3.25 -9.68 5.05
N ALA A 18 -4.45 -10.18 5.32
CA ALA A 18 -4.87 -11.49 4.86
C ALA A 18 -6.04 -11.29 3.90
N ILE A 19 -5.93 -11.90 2.73
CA ILE A 19 -6.93 -11.87 1.67
C ILE A 19 -7.45 -13.29 1.56
N ALA A 20 -8.77 -13.44 1.63
CA ALA A 20 -9.41 -14.74 1.59
C ALA A 20 -10.58 -14.74 0.62
N TYR A 21 -10.75 -15.87 -0.06
CA TYR A 21 -11.90 -16.16 -0.91
C TYR A 21 -12.14 -17.66 -0.85
N VAL A 22 -13.38 -18.06 -0.51
CA VAL A 22 -13.75 -19.47 -0.29
C VAL A 22 -12.75 -20.11 0.67
N ASP A 23 -12.12 -21.23 0.33
CA ASP A 23 -11.17 -21.96 1.18
C ASP A 23 -9.71 -21.48 1.04
N SER A 24 -9.47 -20.44 0.23
CA SER A 24 -8.14 -19.95 -0.11
C SER A 24 -7.79 -18.70 0.70
N VAL A 25 -6.62 -18.72 1.35
CA VAL A 25 -6.10 -17.59 2.14
C VAL A 25 -4.67 -17.28 1.70
N VAL A 26 -4.43 -16.02 1.35
CA VAL A 26 -3.09 -15.46 1.11
C VAL A 26 -2.80 -14.41 2.17
N ARG A 27 -1.59 -14.45 2.75
CA ARG A 27 -1.10 -13.51 3.75
C ARG A 27 0.06 -12.72 3.19
N LEU A 28 0.03 -11.40 3.34
CA LEU A 28 1.12 -10.51 2.99
C LEU A 28 1.50 -9.71 4.22
N PHE A 29 2.76 -9.72 4.59
CA PHE A 29 3.22 -9.08 5.82
C PHE A 29 4.60 -8.49 5.66
N ILE A 30 4.90 -7.50 6.48
CA ILE A 30 6.18 -6.81 6.45
C ILE A 30 7.18 -7.60 7.28
N ASP A 31 8.29 -7.99 6.65
CA ASP A 31 9.49 -8.49 7.33
C ASP A 31 10.71 -7.79 6.74
N GLN A 32 11.55 -7.22 7.60
CA GLN A 32 12.77 -6.50 7.20
C GLN A 32 12.56 -5.47 6.07
N ASN A 33 11.48 -4.67 6.17
CA ASN A 33 11.09 -3.66 5.17
C ASN A 33 10.86 -4.23 3.76
N LYS A 34 10.37 -5.47 3.69
CA LYS A 34 9.90 -6.12 2.46
C LYS A 34 8.58 -6.81 2.70
N ILE A 35 7.79 -6.96 1.64
CA ILE A 35 6.59 -7.78 1.71
C ILE A 35 6.97 -9.24 1.52
N VAL A 36 6.62 -10.06 2.50
CA VAL A 36 6.67 -11.52 2.43
C VAL A 36 5.26 -12.05 2.19
N VAL A 37 5.13 -12.96 1.23
CA VAL A 37 3.86 -13.63 0.91
C VAL A 37 3.88 -15.04 1.47
N ALA A 38 2.77 -15.46 2.07
CA ALA A 38 2.56 -16.80 2.58
C ALA A 38 1.15 -17.29 2.30
N LYS A 39 0.99 -18.62 2.23
CA LYS A 39 -0.33 -19.26 2.22
C LYS A 39 -0.85 -19.35 3.65
N GLY A 40 -2.10 -18.96 3.84
CA GLY A 40 -2.84 -19.15 5.09
C GLY A 40 -3.67 -20.42 5.13
N SER A 41 -3.87 -21.05 3.98
CA SER A 41 -4.55 -22.34 3.77
C SER A 41 -3.63 -23.31 3.05
N ASP A 42 -3.89 -24.62 3.16
CA ASP A 42 -3.08 -25.64 2.50
C ASP A 42 -3.15 -25.53 0.98
N ALA A 43 -4.35 -25.27 0.45
CA ALA A 43 -4.62 -25.00 -0.94
C ALA A 43 -4.99 -23.52 -1.17
N VAL A 44 -4.55 -22.98 -2.30
CA VAL A 44 -4.89 -21.62 -2.78
C VAL A 44 -5.44 -21.78 -4.19
N ASN A 45 -6.62 -22.37 -4.28
CA ASN A 45 -7.27 -22.76 -5.53
C ASN A 45 -8.11 -21.64 -6.14
N TRP A 46 -8.45 -20.63 -5.34
CA TRP A 46 -9.35 -19.55 -5.74
C TRP A 46 -8.68 -18.18 -5.80
N LEU A 47 -7.40 -18.10 -5.42
CA LEU A 47 -6.65 -16.85 -5.44
C LEU A 47 -5.37 -17.02 -6.26
N GLN A 48 -4.99 -15.97 -6.97
CA GLN A 48 -3.72 -15.92 -7.69
C GLN A 48 -2.91 -14.70 -7.30
N VAL A 49 -1.66 -14.91 -6.91
CA VAL A 49 -0.75 -13.84 -6.50
C VAL A 49 0.14 -13.45 -7.67
N PHE A 50 0.22 -12.17 -7.93
CA PHE A 50 1.13 -11.56 -8.88
C PHE A 50 2.07 -10.62 -8.15
N LYS A 51 3.33 -10.59 -8.58
CA LYS A 51 4.34 -9.64 -8.10
C LYS A 51 4.63 -8.63 -9.20
N LEU A 52 4.59 -7.35 -8.85
CA LEU A 52 5.00 -6.30 -9.78
C LEU A 52 6.50 -6.42 -10.11
N GLY A 53 6.84 -6.26 -11.39
CA GLY A 53 8.23 -6.30 -11.85
C GLY A 53 9.10 -5.18 -11.23
N GLY A 54 10.40 -5.26 -11.52
CA GLY A 54 11.40 -4.29 -11.04
C GLY A 54 11.72 -4.39 -9.55
N GLN A 55 12.31 -3.33 -8.98
CA GLN A 55 12.67 -3.24 -7.56
C GLN A 55 11.48 -2.76 -6.69
N THR A 56 10.31 -3.36 -6.90
CA THR A 56 9.11 -3.03 -6.12
C THR A 56 8.72 -4.17 -5.18
N ASP A 57 8.24 -3.78 -4.00
CA ASP A 57 7.52 -4.67 -3.10
C ASP A 57 6.03 -4.33 -3.20
N ALA A 58 5.44 -4.76 -4.31
CA ALA A 58 4.03 -4.63 -4.61
C ALA A 58 3.49 -5.95 -5.17
N TYR A 59 2.34 -6.35 -4.69
CA TYR A 59 1.66 -7.59 -5.04
C TYR A 59 0.21 -7.31 -5.35
N ARG A 60 -0.35 -8.06 -6.30
CA ARG A 60 -1.77 -8.09 -6.59
C ARG A 60 -2.28 -9.49 -6.33
N VAL A 61 -3.41 -9.60 -5.65
CA VAL A 61 -4.09 -10.88 -5.43
C VAL A 61 -5.43 -10.82 -6.14
N PHE A 62 -5.59 -11.66 -7.15
CA PHE A 62 -6.85 -11.80 -7.90
C PHE A 62 -7.71 -12.88 -7.27
N SER A 63 -9.02 -12.68 -7.34
CA SER A 63 -9.96 -13.79 -7.33
C SER A 63 -9.89 -14.52 -8.66
N LEU A 64 -9.85 -15.86 -8.63
CA LEU A 64 -9.86 -16.66 -9.85
C LEU A 64 -11.25 -16.85 -10.44
N VAL A 65 -12.33 -16.48 -9.73
CA VAL A 65 -13.68 -16.49 -10.31
C VAL A 65 -14.01 -15.19 -11.05
N ASP A 66 -13.33 -14.10 -10.67
CA ASP A 66 -13.49 -12.78 -11.28
C ASP A 66 -12.15 -12.02 -11.25
N PRO A 67 -11.43 -11.99 -12.39
CA PRO A 67 -10.12 -11.35 -12.48
C PRO A 67 -10.20 -9.82 -12.58
N ASP A 68 -11.39 -9.22 -12.66
CA ASP A 68 -11.56 -7.76 -12.57
C ASP A 68 -11.61 -7.32 -11.09
N ASN A 69 -11.87 -8.26 -10.17
CA ASN A 69 -11.76 -8.09 -8.72
C ASN A 69 -10.36 -8.45 -8.21
N TYR A 70 -9.67 -7.49 -7.59
CA TYR A 70 -8.34 -7.74 -7.03
C TYR A 70 -7.99 -6.82 -5.86
N VAL A 71 -7.03 -7.29 -5.07
CA VAL A 71 -6.43 -6.54 -3.97
C VAL A 71 -4.97 -6.24 -4.28
N ASP A 72 -4.64 -4.96 -4.37
CA ASP A 72 -3.28 -4.46 -4.42
C ASP A 72 -2.73 -4.25 -3.02
N VAL A 73 -1.52 -4.75 -2.80
CA VAL A 73 -0.79 -4.58 -1.55
C VAL A 73 0.60 -4.11 -1.91
N SER A 74 0.93 -2.87 -1.56
CA SER A 74 2.24 -2.31 -1.80
C SER A 74 2.89 -1.81 -0.52
N LEU A 75 4.21 -1.89 -0.47
CA LEU A 75 4.96 -1.36 0.65
C LEU A 75 5.05 0.16 0.51
N GLY A 76 4.69 0.85 1.57
CA GLY A 76 4.97 2.26 1.80
C GLY A 76 5.85 2.43 3.04
N THR A 77 6.45 3.61 3.16
CA THR A 77 7.15 4.02 4.37
C THR A 77 6.53 5.32 4.88
N TRP A 78 6.22 5.34 6.17
CA TRP A 78 5.65 6.46 6.91
C TRP A 78 6.72 7.07 7.81
N VAL A 79 6.33 8.12 8.54
CA VAL A 79 7.07 8.79 9.62
C VAL A 79 7.98 7.82 10.41
N GLU A 80 9.28 8.14 10.46
CA GLU A 80 10.38 7.44 11.14
C GLU A 80 10.82 6.13 10.46
N ASN A 81 10.72 6.06 9.13
CA ASN A 81 10.93 4.83 8.35
C ASN A 81 9.98 3.70 8.79
N TYR A 82 8.79 4.06 9.24
CA TYR A 82 7.79 3.10 9.64
C TYR A 82 7.18 2.45 8.40
N ALA A 83 7.58 1.22 8.13
CA ALA A 83 7.01 0.44 7.03
C ALA A 83 5.51 0.17 7.26
N TYR A 84 4.69 0.44 6.25
CA TYR A 84 3.25 0.14 6.24
C TYR A 84 2.85 -0.54 4.92
N LEU A 85 1.71 -1.21 4.94
CA LEU A 85 1.09 -1.77 3.74
C LEU A 85 0.04 -0.78 3.26
N ASN A 86 0.22 -0.27 2.05
CA ASN A 86 -0.84 0.39 1.32
C ASN A 86 -1.70 -0.70 0.66
N ILE A 87 -2.96 -0.78 1.08
CA ILE A 87 -3.92 -1.79 0.64
C ILE A 87 -4.97 -1.07 -0.19
N ASN A 88 -5.11 -1.49 -1.44
CA ASN A 88 -6.16 -1.01 -2.31
C ASN A 88 -6.98 -2.19 -2.83
N ILE A 89 -8.29 -2.00 -2.90
CA ILE A 89 -9.22 -3.03 -3.34
C ILE A 89 -9.96 -2.50 -4.55
N VAL A 90 -9.87 -3.24 -5.64
CA VAL A 90 -10.63 -2.98 -6.87
C VAL A 90 -11.72 -4.03 -6.94
N VAL A 91 -12.95 -3.53 -7.00
CA VAL A 91 -14.14 -4.33 -7.16
C VAL A 91 -14.98 -3.86 -8.35
N ASP A 92 -15.52 -4.83 -9.05
CA ASP A 92 -16.45 -4.67 -10.16
C ASP A 92 -17.79 -4.08 -9.69
N ALA A 93 -18.71 -3.87 -10.63
CA ALA A 93 -20.01 -3.30 -10.32
C ALA A 93 -20.93 -4.26 -9.54
N TYR A 94 -20.75 -5.58 -9.67
CA TYR A 94 -21.59 -6.58 -9.00
C TYR A 94 -21.24 -6.72 -7.52
N PHE A 95 -19.99 -6.49 -7.14
CA PHE A 95 -19.57 -6.40 -5.75
C PHE A 95 -20.07 -5.12 -5.05
N ARG A 96 -20.52 -4.10 -5.79
CA ARG A 96 -21.06 -2.84 -5.23
C ARG A 96 -22.50 -2.98 -4.77
N ASP A 97 -22.80 -4.04 -4.02
CA ASP A 97 -24.09 -4.21 -3.36
C ASP A 97 -24.07 -3.54 -1.97
N PRO A 98 -25.16 -2.88 -1.53
CA PRO A 98 -25.26 -2.27 -0.20
C PRO A 98 -25.04 -3.23 0.99
N SER A 99 -25.03 -4.54 0.76
CA SER A 99 -24.73 -5.55 1.78
C SER A 99 -23.23 -5.68 2.10
N VAL A 100 -22.34 -5.13 1.29
CA VAL A 100 -20.90 -5.12 1.59
C VAL A 100 -20.62 -4.19 2.77
N THR A 101 -20.18 -4.78 3.88
CA THR A 101 -19.91 -4.07 5.13
C THR A 101 -18.48 -4.31 5.60
N GLY A 102 -17.80 -3.22 5.99
CA GLY A 102 -16.53 -3.27 6.70
C GLY A 102 -15.30 -3.33 5.80
N LEU A 103 -14.71 -2.15 5.54
CA LEU A 103 -13.35 -2.00 5.04
C LEU A 103 -12.77 -0.68 5.55
N MET A 104 -12.39 -0.61 6.85
CA MET A 104 -11.78 0.57 7.51
C MET A 104 -12.15 1.93 6.85
N GLY A 105 -13.45 2.20 6.84
CA GLY A 105 -14.13 3.03 5.85
C GLY A 105 -15.46 2.35 5.56
N ASN A 106 -16.55 2.93 6.02
CA ASN A 106 -17.83 2.64 5.39
C ASN A 106 -17.79 3.21 3.97
N TRP A 107 -18.37 2.50 3.02
CA TRP A 107 -18.31 2.79 1.59
C TRP A 107 -18.99 4.12 1.17
N ASN A 108 -19.36 4.97 2.12
CA ASN A 108 -20.07 6.23 1.91
C ASN A 108 -19.14 7.47 2.01
N ASP A 109 -17.82 7.27 2.13
CA ASP A 109 -16.81 8.33 2.31
C ASP A 109 -17.03 9.21 3.56
N ASP A 110 -17.69 8.70 4.61
CA ASP A 110 -17.89 9.41 5.88
C ASP A 110 -16.95 8.86 6.97
N PRO A 111 -15.84 9.56 7.28
CA PRO A 111 -14.89 9.08 8.30
C PRO A 111 -15.46 9.12 9.72
N SER A 112 -16.64 9.71 9.94
CA SER A 112 -17.20 9.96 11.27
C SER A 112 -17.86 8.73 11.90
N ASP A 113 -18.26 7.74 11.10
CA ASP A 113 -18.82 6.46 11.55
C ASP A 113 -17.90 5.27 11.24
N ASP A 114 -16.62 5.54 10.98
CA ASP A 114 -15.55 4.56 11.05
C ASP A 114 -15.47 3.94 12.45
N ILE A 115 -15.59 2.61 12.53
CA ILE A 115 -15.30 1.90 13.77
C ILE A 115 -13.80 1.79 13.97
N ARG A 116 -13.28 2.52 14.96
CA ARG A 116 -11.87 2.45 15.39
C ARG A 116 -11.67 1.60 16.64
N ASN A 117 -12.75 1.19 17.29
CA ASN A 117 -12.69 0.40 18.52
C ASN A 117 -12.56 -1.10 18.21
N ASN A 118 -11.46 -1.71 18.64
CA ASN A 118 -11.19 -3.13 18.46
C ASN A 118 -12.28 -4.07 18.98
N THR A 119 -12.94 -3.70 20.09
CA THR A 119 -14.02 -4.50 20.68
C THR A 119 -15.29 -4.42 19.84
N GLU A 120 -15.58 -3.24 19.31
CA GLU A 120 -16.74 -3.03 18.45
C GLU A 120 -16.55 -3.69 17.06
N LEU A 121 -15.33 -3.64 16.50
CA LEU A 121 -14.97 -4.41 15.31
C LEU A 121 -15.15 -5.90 15.53
N ALA A 122 -14.64 -6.43 16.65
CA ALA A 122 -14.78 -7.83 16.98
C ALA A 122 -16.26 -8.26 17.12
N LEU A 123 -17.08 -7.42 17.75
CA LEU A 123 -18.52 -7.65 17.87
C LEU A 123 -19.22 -7.62 16.51
N ARG A 124 -18.90 -6.64 15.65
CA ARG A 124 -19.50 -6.50 14.31
C ARG A 124 -19.16 -7.67 13.40
N HIS A 125 -17.91 -8.11 13.40
CA HIS A 125 -17.46 -9.19 12.52
C HIS A 125 -17.66 -10.59 13.12
N GLY A 126 -18.04 -10.70 14.39
CA GLY A 126 -18.36 -11.97 15.04
C GLY A 126 -17.12 -12.78 15.44
N PHE A 127 -15.93 -12.17 15.49
CA PHE A 127 -14.70 -12.82 15.93
C PHE A 127 -13.72 -11.84 16.59
N PRO A 128 -12.95 -12.28 17.59
CA PRO A 128 -12.00 -11.43 18.28
C PRO A 128 -10.74 -11.20 17.43
N LEU A 129 -10.11 -10.03 17.51
CA LEU A 129 -8.97 -9.67 16.64
C LEU A 129 -7.74 -10.57 16.82
N ASP A 130 -7.64 -11.27 17.95
CA ASP A 130 -6.64 -12.30 18.23
C ASP A 130 -6.81 -13.58 17.42
N ASP A 131 -7.98 -13.74 16.82
CA ASP A 131 -8.39 -14.86 16.02
C ASP A 131 -8.86 -14.30 14.67
N SER A 132 -7.90 -14.02 13.79
CA SER A 132 -8.16 -13.40 12.49
C SER A 132 -7.50 -14.19 11.36
N LEU A 133 -7.89 -13.89 10.12
CA LEU A 133 -7.34 -14.56 8.93
C LEU A 133 -5.80 -14.47 8.81
N LEU A 134 -5.20 -13.44 9.41
CA LEU A 134 -3.75 -13.29 9.45
C LEU A 134 -3.08 -14.29 10.41
N THR A 135 -3.79 -14.76 11.44
CA THR A 135 -3.21 -15.50 12.58
C THR A 135 -3.75 -16.92 12.74
N CYS A 136 -4.84 -17.28 12.05
CA CYS A 136 -5.41 -18.63 12.13
C CYS A 136 -4.44 -19.72 11.65
N THR A 137 -4.43 -20.85 12.36
CA THR A 137 -3.82 -22.10 11.87
C THR A 137 -4.81 -22.90 11.02
N GLU A 138 -6.09 -22.86 11.40
CA GLU A 138 -7.22 -23.47 10.69
C GLU A 138 -8.26 -22.37 10.45
N CYS A 139 -8.33 -21.88 9.22
CA CYS A 139 -9.12 -20.69 8.90
C CYS A 139 -10.57 -21.01 8.48
N SER A 140 -10.94 -22.29 8.41
CA SER A 140 -12.22 -22.76 7.87
C SER A 140 -13.47 -22.11 8.49
N LYS A 141 -13.42 -21.73 9.77
CA LYS A 141 -14.53 -21.03 10.44
C LYS A 141 -14.77 -19.59 9.95
N TYR A 142 -13.80 -18.99 9.26
CA TYR A 142 -13.90 -17.65 8.65
C TYR A 142 -14.31 -17.70 7.19
N LEU A 143 -14.41 -18.90 6.62
CA LEU A 143 -14.49 -19.13 5.20
C LEU A 143 -15.80 -19.84 4.87
N GLY A 144 -16.46 -19.37 3.82
CA GLY A 144 -17.60 -20.07 3.24
C GLY A 144 -17.12 -21.26 2.39
N PRO A 145 -17.91 -22.34 2.30
CA PRO A 145 -17.67 -23.35 1.27
C PRO A 145 -17.88 -22.74 -0.12
N ALA A 146 -17.31 -23.39 -1.13
CA ALA A 146 -17.53 -22.95 -2.50
C ALA A 146 -19.01 -23.06 -2.88
N GLY A 147 -19.52 -22.10 -3.64
CA GLY A 147 -20.83 -22.21 -4.28
C GLY A 147 -20.85 -23.33 -5.32
N ASP A 148 -22.04 -23.86 -5.64
CA ASP A 148 -22.19 -24.93 -6.64
C ASP A 148 -21.74 -24.47 -8.06
N ASP A 149 -21.81 -23.17 -8.32
CA ASP A 149 -21.47 -22.48 -9.57
C ASP A 149 -20.03 -21.97 -9.62
N GLU A 150 -19.36 -21.78 -8.48
CA GLU A 150 -17.99 -21.26 -8.43
C GLU A 150 -16.95 -22.07 -9.23
N PRO A 151 -16.99 -23.42 -9.25
CA PRO A 151 -16.09 -24.20 -10.08
C PRO A 151 -16.26 -23.98 -11.59
N ASP A 152 -17.43 -23.50 -12.03
CA ASP A 152 -17.68 -23.23 -13.45
C ASP A 152 -17.07 -21.89 -13.86
N PHE A 153 -17.08 -20.86 -13.00
CA PHE A 153 -16.39 -19.59 -13.26
C PHE A 153 -14.88 -19.79 -13.46
N LEU A 154 -14.23 -20.69 -12.71
CA LEU A 154 -12.81 -21.02 -12.88
C LEU A 154 -12.45 -21.55 -14.29
N LYS A 155 -13.42 -22.13 -15.01
CA LYS A 155 -13.20 -22.67 -16.36
C LYS A 155 -13.36 -21.58 -17.44
N GLU A 156 -14.18 -20.57 -17.16
CA GLU A 156 -14.54 -19.53 -18.11
C GLU A 156 -13.67 -18.28 -18.00
N THR A 157 -12.97 -18.08 -16.88
CA THR A 157 -12.14 -16.89 -16.69
C THR A 157 -11.16 -16.66 -17.83
N GLN A 158 -11.33 -15.53 -18.51
CA GLN A 158 -10.41 -15.07 -19.52
C GLN A 158 -9.23 -14.35 -18.86
N ASP A 159 -8.02 -14.71 -19.28
CA ASP A 159 -6.82 -14.00 -18.89
C ASP A 159 -6.88 -12.57 -19.48
N ASN A 160 -7.09 -11.56 -18.63
CA ASN A 160 -7.04 -10.16 -19.04
C ASN A 160 -5.61 -9.61 -18.86
N PRO A 161 -4.81 -9.46 -19.93
CA PRO A 161 -3.44 -8.96 -19.82
C PRO A 161 -3.39 -7.50 -19.35
N LEU A 162 -4.44 -6.71 -19.56
CA LEU A 162 -4.51 -5.32 -19.13
C LEU A 162 -4.61 -5.19 -17.61
N THR A 163 -5.28 -6.12 -16.91
CA THR A 163 -5.32 -6.11 -15.43
C THR A 163 -4.01 -6.61 -14.81
N LYS A 164 -3.15 -7.28 -15.57
CA LYS A 164 -1.87 -7.82 -15.06
C LYS A 164 -0.72 -6.81 -15.13
N GLN A 165 -0.81 -5.74 -15.92
CA GLN A 165 -0.01 -4.51 -15.81
C GLN A 165 1.50 -4.70 -15.49
N GLY A 166 2.22 -5.58 -16.20
CA GLY A 166 3.65 -5.82 -15.96
C GLY A 166 3.97 -6.57 -14.66
N MET A 167 2.95 -7.18 -14.04
CA MET A 167 3.12 -8.11 -12.93
C MET A 167 3.31 -9.54 -13.46
N THR A 168 4.08 -10.31 -12.71
CA THR A 168 4.37 -11.71 -13.01
C THR A 168 3.70 -12.61 -11.99
N ALA A 169 3.08 -13.69 -12.47
CA ALA A 169 2.44 -14.66 -11.58
C ALA A 169 3.49 -15.27 -10.64
N VAL A 170 3.20 -15.26 -9.35
CA VAL A 170 4.00 -15.98 -8.34
C VAL A 170 3.48 -17.42 -8.33
N PRO A 171 4.31 -18.42 -8.67
CA PRO A 171 3.85 -19.81 -8.66
C PRO A 171 3.37 -20.19 -7.25
N VAL A 172 2.14 -20.69 -7.11
CA VAL A 172 1.59 -21.07 -5.79
C VAL A 172 2.51 -22.03 -5.04
N LYS A 173 3.19 -22.93 -5.76
CA LYS A 173 4.16 -23.88 -5.20
C LYS A 173 5.39 -23.22 -4.56
N SER A 174 5.75 -21.99 -4.96
CA SER A 174 6.87 -21.26 -4.37
C SER A 174 6.45 -20.42 -3.16
N ILE A 175 5.16 -20.28 -2.89
CA ILE A 175 4.64 -19.54 -1.73
C ILE A 175 4.64 -20.47 -0.52
N PRO A 176 5.40 -20.17 0.55
CA PRO A 176 5.45 -21.01 1.74
C PRO A 176 4.14 -20.95 2.51
N THR A 177 3.74 -22.04 3.15
CA THR A 177 2.71 -22.01 4.18
C THR A 177 3.34 -21.47 5.46
N LEU A 178 2.84 -20.35 5.98
CA LEU A 178 3.29 -19.79 7.27
C LEU A 178 2.07 -19.54 8.15
N THR A 179 2.14 -20.05 9.37
CA THR A 179 1.18 -19.80 10.44
C THR A 179 1.78 -18.81 11.43
N PHE A 180 1.01 -17.77 11.75
CA PHE A 180 1.41 -16.78 12.75
C PHE A 180 0.72 -17.13 14.05
N THR A 181 1.46 -17.53 15.08
CA THR A 181 0.87 -17.69 16.41
C THR A 181 0.85 -16.32 17.09
N PRO A 182 -0.32 -15.67 17.27
CA PRO A 182 -0.36 -14.38 17.94
C PRO A 182 0.00 -14.60 19.41
N LYS A 183 1.01 -13.87 19.89
CA LYS A 183 1.12 -13.55 21.32
C LYS A 183 0.62 -12.13 21.48
N LEU A 184 -0.70 -11.94 21.45
CA LEU A 184 -1.26 -10.66 21.86
C LEU A 184 -0.99 -10.51 23.35
N GLN A 185 -0.05 -9.62 23.67
CA GLN A 185 -0.02 -9.10 25.02
C GLN A 185 -1.25 -8.20 25.14
N SER A 186 -2.19 -8.59 26.00
CA SER A 186 -3.12 -7.65 26.60
C SER A 186 -2.26 -6.57 27.26
N VAL A 187 -2.01 -5.46 26.57
CA VAL A 187 -1.53 -4.26 27.24
C VAL A 187 -2.77 -3.74 27.96
N PRO A 188 -2.85 -3.80 29.30
CA PRO A 188 -3.98 -3.20 30.00
C PRO A 188 -4.09 -1.75 29.52
N TYR A 189 -5.26 -1.39 29.01
CA TYR A 189 -5.56 -0.01 28.65
C TYR A 189 -5.49 0.81 29.93
N ASN A 190 -4.33 1.42 30.17
CA ASN A 190 -4.23 2.53 31.08
C ASN A 190 -4.73 3.73 30.29
N PRO A 191 -5.92 4.29 30.61
CA PRO A 191 -6.32 5.54 30.00
C PRO A 191 -5.16 6.54 30.19
N PRO A 192 -4.80 7.29 29.14
CA PRO A 192 -3.75 8.29 29.26
C PRO A 192 -4.10 9.16 30.48
N PRO A 193 -3.12 9.46 31.35
CA PRO A 193 -3.36 10.41 32.42
C PRO A 193 -3.94 11.69 31.80
N PRO A 194 -4.89 12.37 32.48
CA PRO A 194 -5.43 13.62 31.98
C PRO A 194 -4.26 14.53 31.58
N PRO A 195 -4.34 15.22 30.44
CA PRO A 195 -3.21 15.95 29.89
C PRO A 195 -2.65 16.84 30.98
N ALA A 196 -1.41 16.55 31.39
CA ALA A 196 -0.69 17.44 32.27
C ALA A 196 -0.73 18.84 31.63
N PRO A 197 -0.95 19.91 32.41
CA PRO A 197 -0.85 21.26 31.86
C PRO A 197 0.47 21.35 31.11
N LYS A 198 0.37 21.66 29.81
CA LYS A 198 1.51 21.67 28.88
C LYS A 198 2.68 22.37 29.56
N PRO A 199 3.80 21.69 29.82
CA PRO A 199 5.04 22.41 30.05
C PRO A 199 5.26 23.27 28.81
N ALA A 200 5.67 24.52 28.99
CA ALA A 200 6.15 25.33 27.89
C ALA A 200 7.13 24.48 27.07
N ALA A 201 6.87 24.37 25.76
CA ALA A 201 7.61 23.52 24.85
C ALA A 201 9.09 23.89 24.89
N ALA A 202 9.85 23.15 25.69
CA ALA A 202 11.29 23.19 25.72
C ALA A 202 11.78 21.81 26.13
N THR A 203 12.66 21.27 25.31
CA THR A 203 13.60 20.20 25.67
C THR A 203 13.10 18.76 25.56
N LEU A 204 12.80 18.32 24.34
CA LEU A 204 13.09 16.97 23.87
C LEU A 204 13.73 17.02 22.47
N VAL A 205 14.78 17.84 22.35
CA VAL A 205 15.75 17.78 21.25
C VAL A 205 17.12 17.76 21.93
N ALA A 206 17.55 16.59 22.37
CA ALA A 206 18.90 16.39 22.85
C ALA A 206 19.29 14.92 22.66
N GLN A 207 19.90 14.68 21.50
CA GLN A 207 20.92 13.65 21.18
C GLN A 207 20.67 12.96 19.83
N ARG A 208 20.71 13.75 18.76
CA ARG A 208 21.34 13.34 17.50
C ARG A 208 22.15 14.52 16.98
N ASN A 209 23.29 14.20 16.38
CA ASN A 209 24.44 15.07 16.22
C ASN A 209 24.14 16.34 15.38
N LEU A 210 24.92 17.39 15.68
CA LEU A 210 25.02 18.65 14.93
C LEU A 210 25.17 18.40 13.42
N GLU A 211 24.10 18.57 12.67
CA GLU A 211 24.12 19.13 11.32
C GLU A 211 23.04 20.23 11.30
N GLU A 212 23.30 21.31 10.58
CA GLU A 212 22.64 22.62 10.67
C GLU A 212 21.11 22.54 10.50
N ASN A 213 20.39 22.54 11.62
CA ASN A 213 18.93 22.51 11.60
C ASN A 213 18.38 23.85 11.10
N LEU A 214 17.65 23.81 9.99
CA LEU A 214 16.73 24.88 9.59
C LEU A 214 15.78 25.24 10.76
N ASP A 215 15.41 26.52 10.86
CA ASP A 215 14.30 26.94 11.72
C ASP A 215 13.06 26.06 11.41
N PRO A 216 12.40 25.42 12.40
CA PRO A 216 11.24 24.57 12.17
C PRO A 216 10.12 25.24 11.35
N LEU A 217 9.95 26.56 11.46
CA LEU A 217 8.98 27.31 10.68
C LEU A 217 9.44 27.45 9.21
N LEU A 218 10.73 27.65 9.00
CA LEU A 218 11.33 27.72 7.66
C LEU A 218 11.29 26.36 6.97
N PHE A 219 11.57 25.27 7.71
CA PHE A 219 11.42 23.91 7.21
C PHE A 219 9.98 23.62 6.80
N ALA A 220 8.99 23.99 7.62
CA ALA A 220 7.58 23.78 7.29
C ALA A 220 7.17 24.54 6.01
N GLY A 221 7.65 25.77 5.83
CA GLY A 221 7.44 26.51 4.58
C GLY A 221 8.07 25.82 3.36
N ALA A 222 9.31 25.35 3.49
CA ALA A 222 10.01 24.62 2.44
C ALA A 222 9.33 23.28 2.11
N ALA A 223 8.86 22.54 3.13
CA ALA A 223 8.09 21.31 2.96
C ALA A 223 6.78 21.55 2.19
N MET A 224 6.07 22.64 2.49
CA MET A 224 4.86 23.02 1.76
C MET A 224 5.14 23.26 0.28
N GLU A 225 6.09 24.13 -0.05
CA GLU A 225 6.43 24.47 -1.43
C GLU A 225 6.94 23.24 -2.20
N PHE A 226 7.79 22.45 -1.57
CA PHE A 226 8.43 21.31 -2.22
C PHE A 226 7.45 20.14 -2.45
N CYS A 227 6.60 19.82 -1.47
CA CYS A 227 5.53 18.82 -1.64
C CYS A 227 4.52 19.24 -2.71
N ASP A 228 4.09 20.51 -2.71
CA ASP A 228 3.17 21.03 -3.71
C ASP A 228 3.78 20.91 -5.10
N LYS A 229 5.03 21.36 -5.27
CA LYS A 229 5.79 21.26 -6.51
C LYS A 229 5.89 19.82 -7.02
N VAL A 230 6.42 18.90 -6.23
CA VAL A 230 6.70 17.52 -6.67
C VAL A 230 5.43 16.79 -7.09
N ILE A 231 4.32 16.97 -6.37
CA ILE A 231 3.06 16.26 -6.66
C ILE A 231 2.29 16.95 -7.80
N ASN A 232 2.28 18.29 -7.86
CA ASN A 232 1.54 19.01 -8.89
C ASN A 232 2.24 19.02 -10.25
N ASP A 233 3.56 18.89 -10.28
CA ASP A 233 4.34 18.82 -11.53
C ASP A 233 4.23 17.46 -12.23
N VAL A 234 3.61 16.44 -11.60
CA VAL A 234 3.33 15.17 -12.28
C VAL A 234 2.27 15.38 -13.36
N PRO A 235 2.59 15.13 -14.64
CA PRO A 235 1.69 15.42 -15.75
C PRO A 235 0.45 14.52 -15.71
N TYR A 236 -0.69 15.05 -16.14
CA TYR A 236 -1.98 14.36 -16.29
C TYR A 236 -2.63 13.72 -15.05
N CYS A 237 -1.88 13.40 -13.99
CA CYS A 237 -2.41 12.65 -12.85
C CYS A 237 -3.53 13.37 -12.10
N ALA A 238 -3.58 14.70 -12.17
CA ALA A 238 -4.67 15.49 -11.63
C ALA A 238 -6.04 15.21 -12.30
N HIS A 239 -6.06 14.66 -13.52
CA HIS A 239 -7.29 14.22 -14.18
C HIS A 239 -7.85 12.92 -13.60
N TYR A 240 -6.99 12.10 -12.99
CA TYR A 240 -7.30 10.72 -12.61
C TYR A 240 -7.36 10.51 -11.11
N VAL A 241 -6.66 11.34 -10.33
CA VAL A 241 -6.63 11.27 -8.87
C VAL A 241 -7.49 12.41 -8.31
N PRO A 242 -8.74 12.13 -7.88
CA PRO A 242 -9.69 13.18 -7.50
C PRO A 242 -9.27 13.95 -6.24
N ASN A 243 -8.53 13.32 -5.34
CA ASN A 243 -8.07 13.93 -4.10
C ASN A 243 -6.55 14.15 -4.08
N ARG A 244 -6.03 14.87 -5.08
CA ARG A 244 -4.61 15.27 -5.10
C ARG A 244 -4.20 16.06 -3.86
N ALA A 245 -5.11 16.88 -3.32
CA ALA A 245 -4.88 17.69 -2.12
C ALA A 245 -4.52 16.83 -0.90
N PHE A 246 -5.13 15.65 -0.75
CA PHE A 246 -4.76 14.71 0.32
C PHE A 246 -3.29 14.29 0.25
N PHE A 247 -2.77 13.96 -0.93
CA PHE A 247 -1.36 13.59 -1.10
C PHE A 247 -0.41 14.74 -0.74
N VAL A 248 -0.77 15.98 -1.08
CA VAL A 248 0.04 17.16 -0.77
C VAL A 248 -0.03 17.49 0.72
N TYR A 249 -1.24 17.75 1.25
CA TYR A 249 -1.41 18.35 2.57
C TYR A 249 -1.47 17.34 3.71
N ASP A 250 -2.12 16.19 3.50
CA ASP A 250 -2.39 15.23 4.56
C ASP A 250 -1.32 14.14 4.67
N VAL A 251 -0.63 13.85 3.57
CA VAL A 251 0.46 12.87 3.52
C VAL A 251 1.80 13.60 3.47
N CYS A 252 2.14 14.25 2.36
CA CYS A 252 3.49 14.77 2.12
C CYS A 252 3.91 15.82 3.16
N ILE A 253 3.14 16.91 3.29
CA ILE A 253 3.52 18.04 4.17
C ILE A 253 3.51 17.61 5.64
N LYS A 254 2.45 16.93 6.09
CA LYS A 254 2.35 16.45 7.47
C LYS A 254 3.52 15.53 7.83
N ASP A 255 3.87 14.60 6.95
CA ASP A 255 4.96 13.66 7.22
C ASP A 255 6.32 14.36 7.18
N ALA A 256 6.54 15.24 6.20
CA ALA A 256 7.81 15.94 6.05
C ALA A 256 8.07 16.81 7.27
N VAL A 257 7.07 17.58 7.71
CA VAL A 257 7.17 18.45 8.90
C VAL A 257 7.33 17.63 10.18
N THR A 258 6.58 16.54 10.33
CA THR A 258 6.66 15.70 11.52
C THR A 258 8.05 15.06 11.66
N LEU A 259 8.68 14.71 10.54
CA LEU A 259 10.01 14.10 10.52
C LEU A 259 11.16 15.06 10.39
N THR A 260 10.92 16.27 9.93
CA THR A 260 11.98 17.16 9.45
C THR A 260 12.83 16.46 8.38
N ASP A 261 12.20 15.72 7.46
CA ASP A 261 12.88 14.92 6.44
C ASP A 261 12.16 14.99 5.09
N PHE A 262 12.86 15.47 4.05
CA PHE A 262 12.34 15.55 2.67
C PHE A 262 12.28 14.19 1.96
N LYS A 263 12.91 13.13 2.48
CA LYS A 263 12.84 11.78 1.87
C LYS A 263 11.42 11.24 1.77
N VAL A 264 10.50 11.71 2.62
CA VAL A 264 9.08 11.30 2.56
C VAL A 264 8.37 11.79 1.29
N VAL A 265 8.88 12.86 0.68
CA VAL A 265 8.28 13.46 -0.51
C VAL A 265 8.30 12.47 -1.68
N GLU A 266 9.42 11.77 -1.87
CA GLU A 266 9.55 10.76 -2.92
C GLU A 266 8.63 9.55 -2.69
N ASN A 267 8.52 9.08 -1.45
CA ASN A 267 7.61 7.97 -1.13
C ASN A 267 6.14 8.36 -1.38
N THR A 268 5.78 9.61 -1.04
CA THR A 268 4.44 10.15 -1.30
C THR A 268 4.18 10.30 -2.80
N LYS A 269 5.17 10.79 -3.56
CA LYS A 269 5.11 10.88 -5.02
C LYS A 269 4.88 9.52 -5.66
N ILE A 270 5.61 8.49 -5.24
CA ILE A 270 5.42 7.11 -5.74
C ILE A 270 4.02 6.59 -5.39
N ALA A 271 3.49 6.87 -4.20
CA ALA A 271 2.12 6.51 -3.86
C ALA A 271 1.11 7.20 -4.79
N TYR A 272 1.28 8.50 -5.03
CA TYR A 272 0.44 9.27 -5.94
C TYR A 272 0.49 8.77 -7.39
N LEU A 273 1.68 8.45 -7.92
CA LEU A 273 1.85 7.87 -9.25
C LEU A 273 1.19 6.49 -9.38
N ARG A 274 1.24 5.66 -8.33
CA ARG A 274 0.55 4.35 -8.30
C ARG A 274 -0.97 4.52 -8.40
N GLU A 275 -1.52 5.48 -7.66
CA GLU A 275 -2.97 5.79 -7.71
C GLU A 275 -3.39 6.31 -9.08
N CYS A 276 -2.60 7.22 -9.64
CA CYS A 276 -2.81 7.76 -10.98
C CYS A 276 -2.79 6.67 -12.05
N ARG A 277 -1.76 5.81 -12.03
CA ARG A 277 -1.66 4.65 -12.91
C ARG A 277 -2.87 3.74 -12.79
N ARG A 278 -3.27 3.42 -11.56
CA ARG A 278 -4.40 2.54 -11.32
C ARG A 278 -5.68 3.10 -11.94
N ALA A 279 -5.98 4.37 -11.71
CA ALA A 279 -7.16 5.03 -12.26
C ALA A 279 -7.12 5.03 -13.80
N LEU A 280 -5.97 5.30 -14.40
CA LEU A 280 -5.79 5.28 -15.85
C LEU A 280 -5.93 3.88 -16.46
N ASP A 281 -5.29 2.89 -15.85
CA ASP A 281 -5.39 1.49 -16.29
C ASP A 281 -6.82 0.96 -16.12
N SER A 282 -7.55 1.41 -15.08
CA SER A 282 -8.97 1.09 -14.90
C SER A 282 -9.84 1.64 -16.03
N LEU A 283 -9.59 2.89 -16.46
CA LEU A 283 -10.31 3.48 -17.59
C LEU A 283 -10.00 2.73 -18.88
N LEU A 284 -8.75 2.35 -19.13
CA LEU A 284 -8.36 1.59 -20.31
C LEU A 284 -8.90 0.15 -20.34
N GLY A 285 -9.12 -0.44 -19.16
CA GLY A 285 -9.74 -1.76 -19.02
C GLY A 285 -11.25 -1.77 -19.29
N ASP A 286 -11.92 -0.61 -19.23
CA ASP A 286 -13.36 -0.51 -19.47
C ASP A 286 -13.67 -0.73 -20.97
N PRO A 287 -14.48 -1.75 -21.33
CA PRO A 287 -14.83 -2.05 -22.72
C PRO A 287 -15.79 -1.02 -23.33
N THR A 288 -16.37 -0.12 -22.53
CA THR A 288 -17.39 0.84 -22.95
C THR A 288 -16.84 2.23 -23.30
N ILE A 289 -15.56 2.50 -23.04
CA ILE A 289 -14.94 3.79 -23.38
C ILE A 289 -14.88 4.01 -24.89
N SER A 290 -14.98 5.26 -25.31
CA SER A 290 -14.87 5.63 -26.72
C SER A 290 -13.45 5.42 -27.26
N ASP A 291 -13.31 5.23 -28.58
CA ASP A 291 -11.98 5.12 -29.21
C ASP A 291 -11.15 6.41 -29.05
N GLU A 292 -11.81 7.57 -28.99
CA GLU A 292 -11.17 8.86 -28.75
C GLU A 292 -10.61 8.96 -27.33
N ASP A 293 -11.41 8.62 -26.32
CA ASP A 293 -10.96 8.61 -24.92
C ASP A 293 -9.86 7.57 -24.70
N ARG A 294 -9.99 6.39 -25.33
CA ARG A 294 -8.95 5.34 -25.28
C ARG A 294 -7.61 5.87 -25.79
N ALA A 295 -7.60 6.53 -26.94
CA ALA A 295 -6.37 7.09 -27.52
C ALA A 295 -5.74 8.16 -26.60
N ILE A 296 -6.55 9.01 -25.97
CA ILE A 296 -6.07 10.01 -24.99
C ILE A 296 -5.46 9.32 -23.77
N TYR A 297 -6.12 8.29 -23.23
CA TYR A 297 -5.66 7.59 -22.04
C TYR A 297 -4.38 6.78 -22.31
N GLU A 298 -4.26 6.15 -23.47
CA GLU A 298 -3.03 5.47 -23.91
C GLU A 298 -1.87 6.45 -24.09
N LEU A 299 -2.13 7.64 -24.63
CA LEU A 299 -1.14 8.71 -24.73
C LEU A 299 -0.66 9.14 -23.34
N HIS A 300 -1.57 9.48 -22.43
CA HIS A 300 -1.20 9.90 -21.08
C HIS A 300 -0.43 8.78 -20.35
N ARG A 301 -0.85 7.52 -20.51
CA ARG A 301 -0.19 6.36 -19.91
C ARG A 301 1.24 6.20 -20.40
N THR A 302 1.44 6.43 -21.70
CA THR A 302 2.75 6.40 -22.34
C THR A 302 3.59 7.54 -21.84
N GLU A 303 3.12 8.79 -21.89
CA GLU A 303 3.89 9.94 -21.40
C GLU A 303 4.24 9.84 -19.90
N LEU A 304 3.39 9.15 -19.13
CA LEU A 304 3.59 8.84 -17.71
C LEU A 304 4.61 7.72 -17.42
N GLY A 305 5.04 6.97 -18.44
CA GLY A 305 5.94 5.83 -18.25
C GLY A 305 5.30 4.64 -17.53
N PHE A 306 3.97 4.48 -17.60
CA PHE A 306 3.29 3.44 -16.85
C PHE A 306 3.33 2.07 -17.56
N GLY A 307 3.53 1.02 -16.76
CA GLY A 307 3.46 -0.38 -17.17
C GLY A 307 4.70 -0.97 -17.81
N ASP A 308 5.70 -0.16 -18.18
CA ASP A 308 6.99 -0.63 -18.68
C ASP A 308 8.06 -0.45 -17.59
N THR A 309 8.63 -1.55 -17.09
CA THR A 309 9.75 -1.48 -16.13
C THR A 309 11.11 -1.29 -16.81
N GLY A 310 11.17 -1.36 -18.14
CA GLY A 310 12.36 -1.13 -18.96
C GLY A 310 12.40 0.25 -19.61
N TRP A 311 11.36 1.06 -19.44
CA TRP A 311 11.29 2.40 -20.01
C TRP A 311 10.62 3.38 -19.05
N CYS A 312 11.31 4.48 -18.76
CA CYS A 312 10.76 5.63 -18.05
C CYS A 312 11.00 6.91 -18.82
N PRO A 313 10.25 7.98 -18.52
CA PRO A 313 10.51 9.30 -19.08
C PRO A 313 11.96 9.69 -18.76
N SER A 314 12.72 9.95 -19.82
CA SER A 314 14.14 10.32 -19.75
C SER A 314 15.04 9.33 -19.00
N ASP A 315 14.62 8.07 -18.83
CA ASP A 315 15.34 7.04 -18.06
C ASP A 315 15.69 7.49 -16.62
N CYS A 316 14.76 8.21 -16.00
CA CYS A 316 14.90 8.75 -14.63
C CYS A 316 16.26 9.44 -14.41
N PRO A 317 16.74 10.28 -15.34
CA PRO A 317 18.11 10.81 -15.45
C PRO A 317 19.29 10.03 -14.85
N ASN A 318 19.26 8.69 -14.83
CA ASN A 318 20.19 7.84 -14.06
C ASN A 318 20.26 8.16 -12.54
N LYS A 319 19.24 8.83 -12.01
CA LYS A 319 19.03 9.23 -10.61
C LYS A 319 17.87 8.44 -9.96
N GLY A 320 17.38 7.40 -10.62
CA GLY A 320 16.27 6.60 -10.14
C GLY A 320 16.19 5.24 -10.83
N ASP A 321 15.28 4.42 -10.31
CA ASP A 321 14.92 3.14 -10.87
C ASP A 321 13.58 3.24 -11.59
N CYS A 322 13.49 2.56 -12.74
CA CYS A 322 12.23 2.41 -13.44
C CYS A 322 11.30 1.43 -12.75
N LEU A 323 10.15 1.94 -12.33
CA LEU A 323 9.05 1.13 -11.86
C LEU A 323 7.92 1.17 -12.87
N ALA A 324 7.02 0.21 -12.79
CA ALA A 324 5.81 0.22 -13.61
C ALA A 324 4.88 1.43 -13.32
N ALA A 325 5.10 2.15 -12.23
CA ALA A 325 4.39 3.40 -11.91
C ALA A 325 5.24 4.65 -12.20
N GLY A 326 6.30 4.55 -13.02
CA GLY A 326 7.23 5.64 -13.30
C GLY A 326 8.48 5.63 -12.43
N CYS A 327 9.16 6.77 -12.34
CA CYS A 327 10.48 6.89 -11.72
C CYS A 327 10.44 6.89 -10.19
N LYS A 328 11.14 5.93 -9.58
CA LYS A 328 11.51 5.96 -8.15
C LYS A 328 12.92 6.50 -7.99
N CYS A 329 13.04 7.66 -7.39
CA CYS A 329 14.32 8.34 -7.27
C CYS A 329 15.19 7.74 -6.16
N HIS A 330 16.51 7.77 -6.38
CA HIS A 330 17.49 7.40 -5.37
C HIS A 330 17.58 8.49 -4.29
N ASP A 331 18.14 8.13 -3.13
CA ASP A 331 18.36 9.06 -2.03
C ASP A 331 19.08 10.33 -2.50
N GLY A 332 18.51 11.49 -2.18
CA GLY A 332 18.99 12.81 -2.62
C GLY A 332 18.17 13.43 -3.76
N PHE A 333 17.36 12.63 -4.48
CA PHE A 333 16.64 13.05 -5.67
C PHE A 333 15.12 12.84 -5.54
N THR A 334 14.34 13.65 -6.26
CA THR A 334 12.90 13.52 -6.45
C THR A 334 12.43 14.27 -7.70
N GLY A 335 11.14 14.57 -7.83
CA GLY A 335 10.53 15.10 -9.03
C GLY A 335 10.01 13.98 -9.93
N TYR A 336 9.21 14.35 -10.92
CA TYR A 336 8.54 13.38 -11.78
C TYR A 336 9.53 12.44 -12.48
N ILE A 337 10.67 12.97 -12.92
CA ILE A 337 11.73 12.21 -13.60
C ILE A 337 13.04 12.09 -12.80
N CYS A 338 13.04 12.41 -11.50
CA CYS A 338 14.27 12.47 -10.68
C CYS A 338 15.23 13.61 -11.05
N ASP A 339 14.68 14.74 -11.50
CA ASP A 339 15.41 15.95 -11.89
C ASP A 339 15.55 16.99 -10.78
N LEU A 340 14.84 16.82 -9.66
CA LEU A 340 14.92 17.69 -8.50
C LEU A 340 15.82 17.06 -7.44
N ASP A 341 16.61 17.87 -6.77
CA ASP A 341 17.36 17.47 -5.59
C ASP A 341 16.56 17.85 -4.33
N TYR A 342 16.66 17.09 -3.24
CA TYR A 342 16.06 17.53 -1.97
C TYR A 342 16.72 18.85 -1.52
N PRO A 343 15.97 19.77 -0.91
CA PRO A 343 16.57 20.92 -0.24
C PRO A 343 17.53 20.38 0.83
N VAL A 344 18.83 20.53 0.58
CA VAL A 344 19.84 20.23 1.60
C VAL A 344 19.74 21.36 2.62
N THR A 345 19.59 21.02 3.89
CA THR A 345 19.52 21.99 4.97
C THR A 345 20.90 22.66 5.11
N GLY A 346 21.18 23.74 4.37
CA GLY A 346 22.48 24.41 4.47
C GLY A 346 22.91 25.45 3.41
N ASP A 347 22.16 25.72 2.34
CA ASP A 347 22.53 26.76 1.36
C ASP A 347 21.63 28.00 1.38
#